data_AF-D8G6K9-F1
#
_entry.id   AF-D8G6K9-F1
#
_cell.length_a   1.000
_cell.length_b   1.000
_cell.length_c   1.000
_cell.angle_alpha   90.00
_cell.angle_beta   90.00
_cell.angle_gamma   90.00
#
_symmetry.space_group_name_H-M   'P 1'
#
loop_
_entity.id
_entity.type
_entity.pdbx_description
1 polymer ?
#
loop_
_entity_poly.entity_id
_entity_poly.type
_entity_poly.pdbx_seq_one_letter_code
_entity_poly.pdbx_strand_id
1 'polypeptide(L)'
;MTNKIDINKSVPRERWGEFFDQFSDGNRGRHISIEVINSELGNAELIKNAPLMAMVYDRPGKGDDLVIEVGKDEVTYAHTIDSPTEILTGQE
;
A
#
# COMPACT_ATOMS: atom_id res chain seq x y z
N MET A 1 -8.43 17.08 -8.74
CA MET A 1 -9.07 16.03 -9.57
C MET A 1 -9.27 14.85 -8.65
N THR A 2 -10.49 14.36 -8.52
CA THR A 2 -10.76 13.15 -7.73
C THR A 2 -10.46 11.97 -8.65
N ASN A 3 -9.27 11.37 -8.54
CA ASN A 3 -8.96 10.14 -9.25
C ASN A 3 -9.95 9.07 -8.75
N LYS A 4 -10.87 8.66 -9.62
CA LYS A 4 -11.91 7.69 -9.26
C LYS A 4 -11.34 6.31 -9.54
N ILE A 5 -10.61 5.76 -8.57
CA ILE A 5 -10.18 4.37 -8.62
C ILE A 5 -11.45 3.51 -8.54
N ASP A 6 -11.83 2.87 -9.65
CA ASP A 6 -12.94 1.91 -9.64
C ASP A 6 -12.46 0.62 -8.98
N ILE A 7 -12.75 0.52 -7.68
CA ILE A 7 -12.48 -0.66 -6.88
C ILE A 7 -13.27 -1.82 -7.46
N ASN A 8 -12.57 -2.85 -7.94
CA ASN A 8 -13.19 -3.92 -8.71
C ASN A 8 -12.89 -5.33 -8.16
N LYS A 9 -11.89 -5.49 -7.29
CA LYS A 9 -11.48 -6.80 -6.77
C LYS A 9 -10.99 -6.72 -5.33
N SER A 10 -11.47 -7.65 -4.50
CA SER A 10 -10.91 -7.94 -3.18
C SER A 10 -9.83 -9.00 -3.30
N VAL A 11 -8.74 -8.85 -2.56
CA VAL A 11 -7.66 -9.85 -2.48
C VAL A 11 -7.95 -10.78 -1.29
N PRO A 12 -8.07 -12.10 -1.48
CA PRO A 12 -8.27 -13.03 -0.37
C PRO A 12 -7.13 -12.97 0.65
N ARG A 13 -7.44 -13.00 1.95
CA ARG A 13 -6.46 -12.77 3.04
C ARG A 13 -5.29 -13.76 2.99
N GLU A 14 -5.56 -15.01 2.65
CA GLU A 14 -4.56 -16.06 2.48
C GLU A 14 -3.53 -15.76 1.37
N ARG A 15 -3.87 -14.86 0.43
CA ARG A 15 -3.00 -14.45 -0.68
C ARG A 15 -2.29 -13.13 -0.46
N TRP A 16 -2.54 -12.41 0.65
CA TRP A 16 -1.97 -11.06 0.84
C TRP A 16 -0.43 -11.05 0.78
N GLY A 17 0.24 -12.01 1.43
CA GLY A 17 1.70 -12.09 1.37
C GLY A 17 2.21 -12.23 -0.07
N GLU A 18 1.70 -13.23 -0.80
CA GLU A 18 2.05 -13.46 -2.22
C GLU A 18 1.75 -12.22 -3.08
N PHE A 19 0.59 -11.60 -2.85
CA PHE A 19 0.14 -10.43 -3.58
C PHE A 19 1.10 -9.25 -3.39
N PHE A 20 1.47 -8.92 -2.15
CA PHE A 20 2.36 -7.79 -1.88
C PHE A 20 3.79 -8.05 -2.33
N ASP A 21 4.29 -9.28 -2.24
CA ASP A 21 5.59 -9.67 -2.80
C ASP A 21 5.60 -9.42 -4.33
N GLN A 22 4.61 -9.95 -5.04
CA GLN A 22 4.49 -9.79 -6.49
C GLN A 22 4.27 -8.33 -6.90
N PHE A 23 3.46 -7.58 -6.16
CA PHE A 23 3.20 -6.18 -6.41
C PHE A 23 4.48 -5.34 -6.24
N SER A 24 5.23 -5.60 -5.17
CA SER A 24 6.51 -4.93 -4.89
C SER A 24 7.51 -5.19 -6.00
N ASP A 25 7.74 -6.45 -6.35
CA ASP A 25 8.69 -6.83 -7.39
C ASP A 25 8.32 -6.24 -8.76
N GLY A 26 7.04 -6.27 -9.12
CA GLY A 26 6.54 -5.75 -10.39
C GLY A 26 6.53 -4.22 -10.49
N ASN A 27 6.57 -3.51 -9.36
CA ASN A 27 6.46 -2.04 -9.33
C ASN A 27 7.64 -1.33 -8.66
N ARG A 28 8.68 -2.05 -8.24
CA ARG A 28 9.86 -1.46 -7.60
C ARG A 28 10.45 -0.33 -8.44
N GLY A 29 10.66 0.82 -7.81
CA GLY A 29 11.16 2.05 -8.43
C GLY A 29 10.12 2.85 -9.23
N ARG A 30 8.91 2.33 -9.47
CA ARG A 30 7.83 3.13 -10.05
C ARG A 30 7.36 4.15 -9.03
N HIS A 31 7.02 5.35 -9.50
CA HIS A 31 6.50 6.38 -8.61
C HIS A 31 5.06 6.09 -8.22
N ILE A 32 4.80 6.17 -6.92
CA ILE A 32 3.48 6.00 -6.32
C ILE A 32 3.07 7.26 -5.54
N SER A 33 1.79 7.33 -5.23
CA SER A 33 1.24 8.25 -4.23
C SER A 33 0.55 7.45 -3.14
N ILE A 34 0.53 7.97 -1.92
CA ILE A 34 -0.16 7.39 -0.77
C ILE A 34 -1.13 8.44 -0.24
N GLU A 35 -2.41 8.09 -0.22
CA GLU A 35 -3.51 8.91 0.29
C GLU A 35 -4.21 8.15 1.42
N VAL A 36 -4.54 8.86 2.50
CA VAL A 36 -5.34 8.32 3.61
C VAL A 36 -6.66 9.05 3.67
N ILE A 37 -7.76 8.29 3.66
CA ILE A 37 -9.11 8.81 3.79
C ILE A 37 -9.61 8.50 5.21
N ASN A 38 -9.82 9.53 6.01
CA ASN A 38 -10.36 9.43 7.38
C ASN A 38 -11.52 10.42 7.54
N SER A 39 -12.55 10.07 8.32
CA SER A 39 -13.67 10.96 8.66
C SER A 39 -13.23 12.28 9.31
N GLU A 40 -12.11 12.30 10.03
CA GLU A 40 -11.58 13.47 10.73
C GLU A 40 -10.63 14.31 9.86
N LEU A 41 -9.80 13.65 9.05
CA LEU A 41 -8.76 14.31 8.24
C LEU A 41 -9.20 14.58 6.80
N GLY A 42 -10.33 14.03 6.36
CA GLY A 42 -10.72 14.02 4.96
C GLY A 42 -9.76 13.15 4.14
N ASN A 43 -9.54 13.53 2.87
CA ASN A 43 -8.47 12.94 2.06
C ASN A 43 -7.15 13.66 2.35
N ALA A 44 -6.21 12.93 2.95
CA ALA A 44 -4.87 13.41 3.27
C ALA A 44 -3.83 12.74 2.36
N GLU A 45 -3.13 13.55 1.56
CA GLU A 45 -1.97 13.11 0.77
C GLU A 45 -0.76 12.97 1.69
N LEU A 46 -0.29 11.74 1.92
CA LEU A 46 0.90 11.46 2.74
C LEU A 46 2.17 11.51 1.90
N ILE A 47 2.12 10.92 0.71
CA ILE A 47 3.25 10.85 -0.23
C ILE A 47 2.74 11.16 -1.63
N LYS A 48 3.49 12.00 -2.33
CA LYS A 48 3.26 12.32 -3.73
C LYS A 48 4.50 11.98 -4.54
N ASN A 49 4.35 11.10 -5.53
CA ASN A 49 5.40 10.80 -6.51
C ASN A 49 6.74 10.38 -5.88
N ALA A 50 6.72 9.30 -5.10
CA ALA A 50 7.93 8.69 -4.54
C ALA A 50 8.14 7.27 -5.09
N PRO A 51 9.39 6.83 -5.31
CA PRO A 51 9.67 5.49 -5.82
C PRO A 51 9.27 4.43 -4.78
N LEU A 52 8.45 3.46 -5.20
CA LEU A 52 8.13 2.31 -4.36
C LEU A 52 9.39 1.48 -4.12
N MET A 53 9.70 1.21 -2.85
CA MET A 53 10.76 0.29 -2.46
C MET A 53 10.20 -1.11 -2.22
N ALA A 54 9.20 -1.23 -1.33
CA ALA A 54 8.52 -2.48 -1.03
C ALA A 54 7.16 -2.25 -0.36
N MET A 55 6.30 -3.26 -0.43
CA MET A 55 5.14 -3.45 0.44
C MET A 55 5.32 -4.78 1.17
N VAL A 56 5.39 -4.74 2.50
CA VAL A 56 5.69 -5.90 3.34
C VAL A 56 4.49 -6.18 4.23
N TYR A 57 3.95 -7.40 4.18
CA TYR A 57 2.84 -7.82 5.03
C TYR A 57 3.27 -8.92 6.00
N ASP A 58 3.19 -8.61 7.29
CA ASP A 58 3.33 -9.58 8.36
C ASP A 58 2.00 -10.28 8.62
N ARG A 59 2.01 -11.60 8.63
CA ARG A 59 0.79 -12.39 8.90
C ARG A 59 0.37 -12.28 10.38
N PRO A 60 -0.89 -12.61 10.72
CA PRO A 60 -1.32 -12.75 12.10
C PRO A 60 -0.35 -13.61 12.91
N GLY A 61 0.07 -13.12 14.09
CA GLY A 61 1.07 -13.77 14.93
C GLY A 61 2.54 -13.41 14.60
N LYS A 62 2.79 -12.57 13.59
CA LYS A 62 4.11 -12.00 13.26
C LYS A 62 4.16 -10.47 13.26
N GLY A 63 3.04 -9.81 13.53
CA GLY A 63 2.88 -8.35 13.50
C GLY A 63 1.43 -8.03 13.12
N ASP A 64 0.93 -8.69 12.07
CA ASP A 64 -0.32 -8.37 11.39
C ASP A 64 -0.31 -6.98 10.75
N ASP A 65 0.84 -6.51 10.29
CA ASP A 65 1.03 -5.16 9.77
C ASP A 65 1.29 -5.17 8.27
N LEU A 66 0.77 -4.16 7.57
CA LEU A 66 1.19 -3.84 6.20
C LEU A 66 2.05 -2.57 6.22
N VAL A 67 3.29 -2.70 5.78
CA VAL A 67 4.24 -1.58 5.67
C VAL A 67 4.44 -1.23 4.20
N ILE A 68 4.27 0.05 3.87
CA ILE A 68 4.53 0.61 2.54
C ILE A 68 5.80 1.45 2.62
N GLU A 69 6.86 1.01 1.97
CA GLU A 69 8.17 1.65 1.95
C GLU A 69 8.40 2.37 0.63
N VAL A 70 8.85 3.62 0.71
CA VAL A 70 9.30 4.39 -0.45
C VAL A 70 10.76 4.81 -0.27
N GLY A 71 11.47 4.90 -1.39
CA GLY A 71 12.91 5.06 -1.39
C GLY A 71 13.55 4.55 -2.67
N LYS A 72 14.76 5.02 -2.98
CA LYS A 72 15.51 4.57 -4.16
C LYS A 72 16.59 3.57 -3.76
N ASP A 73 17.56 4.05 -3.00
CA ASP A 73 18.70 3.26 -2.52
C ASP A 73 18.54 2.87 -1.05
N GLU A 74 17.75 3.65 -0.31
CA GLU A 74 17.37 3.43 1.08
C GLU A 74 15.90 3.85 1.30
N VAL A 75 15.28 3.32 2.35
CA VAL A 75 13.93 3.72 2.78
C VAL A 75 13.98 5.16 3.27
N THR A 76 13.24 6.06 2.62
CA THR A 76 13.12 7.46 3.01
C THR A 76 11.84 7.74 3.80
N TYR A 77 10.83 6.89 3.62
CA TYR A 77 9.58 6.93 4.37
C TYR A 77 8.92 5.55 4.38
N ALA A 78 8.30 5.22 5.50
CA ALA A 78 7.48 4.01 5.66
C ALA A 78 6.13 4.38 6.28
N HIS A 79 5.06 3.87 5.69
CA HIS A 79 3.72 3.97 6.25
C HIS A 79 3.25 2.60 6.72
N THR A 80 2.89 2.49 7.99
CA THR A 80 2.35 1.26 8.58
C THR A 80 0.85 1.33 8.71
N ILE A 81 0.18 0.27 8.29
CA ILE A 81 -1.23 0.01 8.52
C ILE A 81 -1.31 -1.20 9.45
N ASP A 82 -1.73 -0.95 10.70
CA ASP A 82 -1.84 -1.97 11.73
C ASP A 82 -3.09 -2.83 11.50
N SER A 83 -2.93 -4.15 11.54
CA SER A 83 -4.04 -5.13 11.46
C SER A 83 -5.03 -4.86 10.33
N PRO A 84 -4.60 -4.79 9.05
CA PRO A 84 -5.49 -4.45 7.95
C PRO A 84 -6.63 -5.47 7.85
N THR A 85 -7.85 -4.97 7.63
CA THR A 85 -9.07 -5.80 7.60
C THR A 85 -9.44 -6.23 6.19
N GLU A 86 -9.10 -5.43 5.17
CA GLU A 86 -9.44 -5.70 3.78
C GLU A 86 -8.41 -5.06 2.83
N ILE A 87 -8.09 -5.76 1.74
CA ILE A 87 -7.26 -5.24 0.65
C ILE A 87 -8.08 -5.26 -0.64
N LEU A 88 -8.21 -4.09 -1.25
CA LEU A 88 -8.98 -3.88 -2.46
C LEU A 88 -8.06 -3.33 -3.56
N THR A 89 -8.27 -3.77 -4.79
CA THR A 89 -7.58 -3.25 -5.98
C THR A 89 -8.59 -2.64 -6.95
N GLY A 90 -8.15 -1.60 -7.65
CA GLY A 90 -8.91 -0.96 -8.71
C GLY A 90 -7.98 -0.43 -9.79
N GLN A 91 -8.54 -0.11 -10.94
CA GLN A 91 -7.86 0.52 -12.07
C GLN A 91 -8.79 1.58 -12.64
N GLU A 92 -8.22 2.59 -13.28
CA GLU A 92 -8.96 3.54 -14.12
C GLU A 92 -9.22 2.97 -15.52
#